data_AF-A0A8T8X3U6-F1
#
_entry.id   AF-A0A8T8X3U6-F1
#
_cell.length_a   1.000
_cell.length_b   1.000
_cell.length_c   1.000
_cell.angle_alpha   90.00
_cell.angle_beta   90.00
_cell.angle_gamma   90.00
#
_symmetry.space_group_name_H-M   'P 1'
#
loop_
_entity.id
_entity.type
_entity.pdbx_description
1 polymer ?
#
loop_
_entity_poly.entity_id
_entity_poly.type
_entity_poly.pdbx_seq_one_letter_code
_entity_poly.pdbx_strand_id
1 'polypeptide(L)'
;MPLTDGWKNVATNFSSRCGFCDSRMTSWDDRADHLTMHFRQGCTMAQWKGDHEFPPDIAVQVRHSVPPYLLDFESRTFVPFSATNGAVNDHLSQMLSRASFRNALGEPKTPPDPGALQPELPQLDCYTEVLTRHLSHFAREMMSSGVVPTDQMFQSEARRMMFGSEDQWDQTLADVPEWLARFRREQGNDGTLHA
;
A
#
# COMPACT_ATOMS: atom_id res chain seq x y z
N MET A 1 31.34 -3.26 -30.96
CA MET A 1 30.09 -3.08 -30.19
C MET A 1 30.47 -2.68 -28.78
N PRO A 2 29.94 -1.59 -28.21
CA PRO A 2 30.14 -1.32 -26.78
C PRO A 2 29.21 -2.22 -25.96
N LEU A 3 29.76 -2.83 -24.91
CA LEU A 3 29.06 -3.70 -23.95
C LEU A 3 28.28 -2.82 -22.96
N THR A 4 26.98 -2.64 -23.18
CA THR A 4 26.10 -1.79 -22.36
C THR A 4 25.55 -2.52 -21.13
N ASP A 5 26.40 -3.18 -20.34
CA ASP A 5 25.95 -3.98 -19.18
C ASP A 5 26.44 -3.46 -17.82
N GLY A 6 27.41 -2.54 -17.78
CA GLY A 6 27.96 -2.01 -16.53
C GLY A 6 27.05 -1.09 -15.73
N TRP A 7 25.95 -0.61 -16.31
CA TRP A 7 24.98 0.26 -15.61
C TRP A 7 23.97 -0.53 -14.76
N LYS A 8 23.84 -1.84 -14.98
CA LYS A 8 23.00 -2.71 -14.15
C LYS A 8 23.83 -3.20 -12.97
N ASN A 9 23.89 -2.39 -11.91
CA ASN A 9 24.30 -2.91 -10.60
C ASN A 9 23.20 -3.86 -10.11
N VAL A 10 23.34 -5.15 -10.39
CA VAL A 10 22.45 -6.18 -9.86
C VAL A 10 22.94 -6.48 -8.45
N ALA A 11 22.37 -5.81 -7.45
CA ALA A 11 22.56 -6.22 -6.08
C ALA A 11 21.92 -7.61 -5.91
N THR A 12 22.73 -8.66 -5.87
CA THR A 12 22.26 -10.04 -5.66
C THR A 12 22.50 -10.53 -4.24
N ASN A 13 23.34 -9.84 -3.46
CA ASN A 13 23.76 -10.25 -2.12
C ASN A 13 23.23 -9.27 -1.08
N PHE A 14 22.03 -9.54 -0.57
CA PHE A 14 21.42 -8.76 0.51
C PHE A 14 20.56 -9.66 1.40
N SER A 15 20.39 -9.25 2.66
CA SER A 15 19.55 -9.96 3.61
C SER A 15 18.07 -9.86 3.22
N SER A 16 17.31 -10.94 3.39
CA SER A 16 15.85 -10.91 3.29
C SER A 16 15.22 -11.96 4.18
N ARG A 17 14.01 -11.70 4.67
CA ARG A 17 13.17 -12.63 5.43
C ARG A 17 12.20 -13.36 4.51
N CYS A 18 11.99 -14.65 4.79
CA CYS A 18 10.90 -15.44 4.23
C CYS A 18 9.65 -15.26 5.09
N GLY A 19 8.53 -14.84 4.51
CA GLY A 19 7.28 -14.66 5.25
C GLY A 19 6.49 -15.96 5.49
N PHE A 20 6.93 -17.09 4.92
CA PHE A 20 6.33 -18.41 5.20
C PHE A 20 6.90 -19.06 6.47
N CYS A 21 8.19 -18.88 6.74
CA CYS A 21 8.90 -19.63 7.79
C CYS A 21 9.93 -18.81 8.60
N ASP A 22 9.96 -17.49 8.44
CA ASP A 22 10.86 -16.55 9.13
C ASP A 22 12.37 -16.75 8.88
N SER A 23 12.75 -17.68 8.00
CA SER A 23 14.16 -17.90 7.63
C SER A 23 14.74 -16.66 6.94
N ARG A 24 15.98 -16.31 7.29
CA ARG A 24 16.74 -15.21 6.66
C ARG A 24 17.73 -15.78 5.64
N MET A 25 17.81 -15.13 4.49
CA MET A 25 18.68 -15.49 3.38
C MET A 25 19.53 -14.28 3.01
N THR A 26 20.76 -14.50 2.54
CA THR A 26 21.72 -13.42 2.24
C THR A 26 21.99 -13.22 0.75
N SER A 27 21.37 -14.04 -0.09
CA SER A 27 21.45 -13.92 -1.55
C SER A 27 20.08 -14.05 -2.20
N TRP A 28 19.95 -13.47 -3.39
CA TRP A 28 18.74 -13.56 -4.21
C TRP A 28 18.49 -14.98 -4.71
N ASP A 29 19.54 -15.72 -5.07
CA ASP A 29 19.41 -17.09 -5.58
C ASP A 29 18.93 -18.05 -4.48
N ASP A 30 19.52 -17.97 -3.28
CA ASP A 30 19.05 -18.74 -2.12
C ASP A 30 17.58 -18.42 -1.81
N ARG A 31 17.20 -17.15 -1.94
CA ARG A 31 15.82 -16.72 -1.77
C ARG A 31 14.89 -17.34 -2.80
N ALA A 32 15.23 -17.28 -4.08
CA ALA A 32 14.40 -17.84 -5.14
C ALA A 32 14.19 -19.36 -4.97
N ASP A 33 15.27 -20.09 -4.67
CA ASP A 33 15.22 -21.53 -4.44
C ASP A 33 14.39 -21.88 -3.20
N HIS A 34 14.60 -21.16 -2.09
CA HIS A 34 13.85 -21.36 -0.85
C HIS A 34 12.35 -21.08 -1.03
N LEU A 35 11.98 -19.98 -1.70
CA LEU A 35 10.58 -19.66 -1.97
C LEU A 35 9.93 -20.70 -2.90
N THR A 36 10.66 -21.18 -3.90
CA THR A 36 10.19 -22.23 -4.81
C THR A 36 9.80 -23.50 -4.07
N MET A 37 10.55 -23.88 -3.03
CA MET A 37 10.22 -25.03 -2.18
C MET A 37 8.84 -24.88 -1.51
N HIS A 38 8.53 -23.71 -0.94
CA HIS A 38 7.23 -23.45 -0.32
C HIS A 38 6.08 -23.52 -1.34
N PHE A 39 6.25 -22.91 -2.52
CA PHE A 39 5.22 -22.98 -3.56
C PHE A 39 5.00 -24.41 -4.07
N ARG A 40 6.08 -25.21 -4.22
CA ARG A 40 5.97 -26.64 -4.56
C ARG A 40 5.24 -27.47 -3.50
N GLN A 41 5.26 -27.03 -2.25
CA GLN A 41 4.52 -27.63 -1.14
C GLN A 41 3.07 -27.13 -1.03
N GLY A 42 2.63 -26.25 -1.94
CA GLY A 42 1.27 -25.72 -1.96
C GLY A 42 1.04 -24.49 -1.08
N CYS A 43 2.09 -23.86 -0.56
CA CYS A 43 1.95 -22.53 0.05
C CYS A 43 1.50 -21.52 -1.01
N THR A 44 0.54 -20.67 -0.67
CA THR A 44 0.12 -19.52 -1.49
C THR A 44 0.43 -18.24 -0.73
N MET A 45 0.27 -17.09 -1.37
CA MET A 45 0.48 -15.80 -0.70
C MET A 45 -0.45 -15.60 0.50
N ALA A 46 -1.55 -16.36 0.63
CA ALA A 46 -2.43 -16.34 1.80
C ALA A 46 -1.74 -16.76 3.10
N GLN A 47 -0.70 -17.60 3.00
CA GLN A 47 0.11 -18.03 4.15
C GLN A 47 1.29 -17.11 4.45
N TRP A 48 1.56 -16.11 3.60
CA TRP A 48 2.68 -15.19 3.81
C TRP A 48 2.37 -14.19 4.94
N LYS A 49 3.34 -13.93 5.82
CA LYS A 49 3.21 -12.98 6.93
C LYS A 49 4.29 -11.92 6.95
N GLY A 50 3.92 -10.68 7.23
CA GLY A 50 4.84 -9.56 7.30
C GLY A 50 5.56 -9.24 5.99
N ASP A 51 6.60 -8.42 6.11
CA ASP A 51 7.35 -7.93 4.96
C ASP A 51 8.56 -8.82 4.61
N HIS A 52 9.24 -8.46 3.52
CA HIS A 52 10.50 -9.06 3.09
C HIS A 52 11.68 -8.71 4.01
N GLU A 53 11.57 -7.66 4.84
CA GLU A 53 12.65 -7.11 5.66
C GLU A 53 13.95 -6.87 4.88
N PHE A 54 13.83 -6.27 3.69
CA PHE A 54 15.00 -5.82 2.95
C PHE A 54 15.75 -4.73 3.75
N PRO A 55 17.09 -4.67 3.64
CA PRO A 55 17.89 -3.57 4.16
C PRO A 55 17.35 -2.21 3.69
N PRO A 56 17.44 -1.14 4.51
CA PRO A 56 16.85 0.17 4.16
C PRO A 56 17.30 0.74 2.81
N ASP A 57 18.58 0.52 2.46
CA ASP A 57 19.19 0.93 1.20
C ASP A 57 18.62 0.19 -0.01
N ILE A 58 18.15 -1.05 0.17
CA ILE A 58 17.44 -1.82 -0.85
C ILE A 58 15.94 -1.47 -0.86
N ALA A 59 15.33 -1.38 0.32
CA ALA A 59 13.90 -1.10 0.48
C ALA A 59 13.48 0.22 -0.18
N VAL A 60 14.30 1.28 -0.06
CA VAL A 60 14.03 2.59 -0.69
C VAL A 60 14.10 2.55 -2.23
N GLN A 61 14.74 1.53 -2.81
CA GLN A 61 14.83 1.36 -4.27
C GLN A 61 13.65 0.59 -4.85
N VAL A 62 12.84 -0.08 -4.00
CA VAL A 62 11.67 -0.83 -4.44
C VAL A 62 10.58 0.17 -4.85
N ARG A 63 10.11 0.06 -6.10
CA ARG A 63 9.03 0.87 -6.66
C ARG A 63 7.95 -0.03 -7.24
N HIS A 64 6.75 0.51 -7.41
CA HIS A 64 5.59 -0.24 -7.92
C HIS A 64 5.45 -1.59 -7.20
N SER A 65 5.33 -1.54 -5.88
CA SER A 65 5.21 -2.76 -5.07
C SER A 65 4.08 -2.63 -4.07
N VAL A 66 3.43 -3.76 -3.82
CA VAL A 66 2.51 -3.94 -2.71
C VAL A 66 3.23 -4.83 -1.69
N PRO A 67 3.18 -4.48 -0.38
CA PRO A 67 3.77 -5.32 0.64
C PRO A 67 3.31 -6.80 0.54
N PRO A 68 4.19 -7.78 0.74
CA PRO A 68 3.91 -9.18 0.44
C PRO A 68 2.72 -9.78 1.17
N TYR A 69 2.52 -9.39 2.43
CA TYR A 69 1.39 -9.81 3.26
C TYR A 69 0.03 -9.30 2.74
N LEU A 70 0.04 -8.32 1.82
CA LEU A 70 -1.17 -7.80 1.17
C LEU A 70 -1.44 -8.45 -0.18
N LEU A 71 -0.50 -9.22 -0.74
CA LEU A 71 -0.65 -9.77 -2.10
C LEU A 71 -1.84 -10.74 -2.21
N ASP A 72 -2.14 -11.50 -1.16
CA ASP A 72 -3.35 -12.36 -1.14
C ASP A 72 -4.65 -11.54 -1.17
N PHE A 73 -4.74 -10.51 -0.32
CA PHE A 73 -5.87 -9.58 -0.35
C PHE A 73 -6.01 -8.93 -1.74
N GLU A 74 -4.91 -8.39 -2.24
CA GLU A 74 -4.85 -7.67 -3.50
C GLU A 74 -5.26 -8.54 -4.70
N SER A 75 -4.84 -9.80 -4.70
CA SER A 75 -5.18 -10.76 -5.75
C SER A 75 -6.67 -11.07 -5.88
N ARG A 76 -7.46 -10.77 -4.83
CA ARG A 76 -8.91 -11.01 -4.77
C ARG A 76 -9.73 -9.76 -5.04
N THR A 77 -9.08 -8.61 -5.25
CA THR A 77 -9.79 -7.38 -5.61
C THR A 77 -10.27 -7.45 -7.06
N PHE A 78 -11.26 -6.63 -7.42
CA PHE A 78 -11.82 -6.61 -8.78
C PHE A 78 -10.78 -6.30 -9.87
N VAL A 79 -9.81 -5.45 -9.53
CA VAL A 79 -8.72 -5.04 -10.41
C VAL A 79 -7.40 -5.20 -9.63
N PRO A 80 -6.80 -6.40 -9.65
CA PRO A 80 -5.60 -6.69 -8.87
C PRO A 80 -4.38 -5.89 -9.33
N PHE A 81 -3.56 -5.42 -8.40
CA PHE A 81 -2.28 -4.77 -8.66
C PHE A 81 -1.43 -5.51 -9.71
N SER A 82 -0.80 -4.73 -10.60
CA SER A 82 0.21 -5.21 -11.53
C SER A 82 1.44 -4.31 -11.53
N ALA A 83 2.60 -4.89 -11.21
CA ALA A 83 3.88 -4.18 -11.28
C ALA A 83 4.32 -3.90 -12.73
N THR A 84 3.81 -4.65 -13.70
CA THR A 84 4.25 -4.58 -15.11
C THR A 84 3.23 -3.92 -16.03
N ASN A 85 1.96 -3.84 -15.62
CA ASN A 85 0.89 -3.24 -16.41
C ASN A 85 0.33 -1.99 -15.72
N GLY A 86 0.78 -0.81 -16.18
CA GLY A 86 0.27 0.48 -15.71
C GLY A 86 -1.17 0.78 -16.12
N ALA A 87 -1.78 0.02 -17.03
CA ALA A 87 -3.21 0.16 -17.35
C ALA A 87 -4.12 -0.32 -16.21
N VAL A 88 -3.57 -1.05 -15.23
CA VAL A 88 -4.27 -1.54 -14.04
C VAL A 88 -4.39 -0.45 -12.95
N ASN A 89 -3.92 0.78 -13.24
CA ASN A 89 -4.11 1.98 -12.43
C ASN A 89 -5.57 2.47 -12.36
N ASP A 90 -6.56 1.68 -12.77
CA ASP A 90 -7.96 2.05 -12.72
C ASP A 90 -8.44 2.30 -11.28
N HIS A 91 -8.03 1.48 -10.30
CA HIS A 91 -8.33 1.74 -8.88
C HIS A 91 -7.67 3.02 -8.38
N LEU A 92 -6.40 3.26 -8.75
CA LEU A 92 -5.68 4.50 -8.43
C LEU A 92 -6.42 5.70 -9.05
N SER A 93 -6.80 5.63 -10.32
CA SER A 93 -7.49 6.70 -11.04
C SER A 93 -8.89 6.98 -10.47
N GLN A 94 -9.65 5.94 -10.13
CA GLN A 94 -10.96 6.07 -9.49
C GLN A 94 -10.85 6.67 -8.08
N MET A 95 -9.87 6.23 -7.28
CA MET A 95 -9.60 6.79 -5.97
C MET A 95 -9.13 8.24 -6.04
N LEU A 96 -8.18 8.56 -6.93
CA LEU A 96 -7.67 9.91 -7.11
C LEU A 96 -8.77 10.86 -7.58
N SER A 97 -9.64 10.40 -8.48
CA SER A 97 -10.85 11.12 -8.88
C SER A 97 -11.71 11.42 -7.64
N ARG A 98 -12.13 10.40 -6.88
CA ARG A 98 -12.96 10.57 -5.67
C ARG A 98 -12.31 11.42 -4.57
N ALA A 99 -11.01 11.25 -4.32
CA ALA A 99 -10.24 12.00 -3.34
C ALA A 99 -10.07 13.47 -3.76
N SER A 100 -9.98 13.75 -5.05
CA SER A 100 -9.93 15.13 -5.58
C SER A 100 -11.28 15.86 -5.49
N PHE A 101 -12.40 15.12 -5.37
CA PHE A 101 -13.76 15.66 -5.37
C PHE A 101 -14.36 15.96 -3.98
N ARG A 102 -13.73 15.56 -2.88
CA ARG A 102 -14.18 15.91 -1.50
C ARG A 102 -13.16 16.82 -0.82
N ASN A 103 -13.58 18.03 -0.44
CA ASN A 103 -12.76 18.89 0.45
C ASN A 103 -12.84 18.36 1.90
N ALA A 104 -12.01 18.90 2.80
CA ALA A 104 -11.91 18.57 4.24
C ALA A 104 -13.24 18.60 5.05
N LEU A 105 -14.34 19.07 4.45
CA LEU A 105 -15.68 19.09 5.03
C LEU A 105 -16.65 18.06 4.41
N GLY A 106 -16.17 17.20 3.52
CA GLY A 106 -16.97 16.17 2.85
C GLY A 106 -17.91 16.67 1.74
N GLU A 107 -17.94 17.98 1.47
CA GLU A 107 -18.76 18.61 0.43
C GLU A 107 -18.26 18.25 -1.00
N PRO A 108 -19.18 17.98 -1.95
CA PRO A 108 -18.82 17.77 -3.35
C PRO A 108 -18.28 19.07 -3.96
N LYS A 109 -17.04 19.04 -4.46
CA LYS A 109 -16.58 20.09 -5.38
C LYS A 109 -17.38 19.96 -6.68
N THR A 110 -17.89 21.08 -7.19
CA THR A 110 -18.47 21.16 -8.54
C THR A 110 -17.55 20.50 -9.57
N PRO A 111 -18.09 19.91 -10.67
CA PRO A 111 -17.28 19.23 -11.68
C PRO A 111 -16.14 20.14 -12.14
N PRO A 112 -14.93 19.61 -12.41
CA PRO A 112 -13.83 20.45 -12.81
C PRO A 112 -14.14 21.03 -14.18
N ASP A 113 -13.87 22.31 -14.35
CA ASP A 113 -13.72 22.91 -15.67
C ASP A 113 -12.67 22.08 -16.45
N PRO A 114 -12.98 21.59 -17.67
CA PRO A 114 -12.06 20.76 -18.46
C PRO A 114 -10.67 21.37 -18.69
N GLY A 115 -10.48 22.66 -18.39
CA GLY A 115 -9.20 23.39 -18.49
C GLY A 115 -8.42 23.58 -17.18
N ALA A 116 -8.90 23.12 -16.02
CA ALA A 116 -8.20 23.31 -14.76
C ALA A 116 -7.05 22.30 -14.59
N LEU A 117 -5.81 22.80 -14.43
CA LEU A 117 -4.64 22.01 -14.07
C LEU A 117 -4.96 21.20 -12.81
N GLN A 118 -5.00 19.89 -12.94
CA GLN A 118 -5.19 18.97 -11.81
C GLN A 118 -4.07 19.23 -10.81
N PRO A 119 -4.35 19.33 -9.49
CA PRO A 119 -3.30 19.41 -8.49
C PRO A 119 -2.39 18.22 -8.70
N GLU A 120 -1.11 18.49 -8.93
CA GLU A 120 -0.09 17.46 -9.08
C GLU A 120 0.02 16.75 -7.73
N LEU A 121 -0.77 15.70 -7.55
CA LEU A 121 -0.59 14.79 -6.44
C LEU A 121 0.83 14.23 -6.60
N PRO A 122 1.62 14.14 -5.50
CA PRO A 122 2.92 13.47 -5.54
C PRO A 122 2.76 12.15 -6.29
N GLN A 123 3.78 11.74 -7.05
CA GLN A 123 3.77 10.47 -7.78
C GLN A 123 3.56 9.32 -6.78
N LEU A 124 2.29 8.98 -6.51
CA LEU A 124 1.91 7.85 -5.69
C LEU A 124 1.88 6.66 -6.64
N ASP A 125 2.71 5.68 -6.33
CA ASP A 125 2.98 4.54 -7.21
C ASP A 125 1.92 3.45 -7.06
N CYS A 126 1.07 3.54 -6.01
CA CYS A 126 0.02 2.57 -5.72
C CYS A 126 -1.17 3.17 -4.97
N TYR A 127 -2.37 2.61 -5.19
CA TYR A 127 -3.60 3.04 -4.50
C TYR A 127 -3.52 2.91 -2.96
N THR A 128 -2.71 1.96 -2.47
CA THR A 128 -2.48 1.74 -1.03
C THR A 128 -1.88 2.97 -0.36
N GLU A 129 -0.99 3.70 -1.05
CA GLU A 129 -0.39 4.95 -0.56
C GLU A 129 -1.43 6.07 -0.49
N VAL A 130 -2.34 6.13 -1.47
CA VAL A 130 -3.41 7.13 -1.52
C VAL A 130 -4.34 6.92 -0.34
N LEU A 131 -4.75 5.67 -0.11
CA LEU A 131 -5.61 5.30 1.01
C LEU A 131 -4.92 5.59 2.36
N THR A 132 -3.64 5.21 2.49
CA THR A 132 -2.85 5.46 3.71
C THR A 132 -2.76 6.95 4.02
N ARG A 133 -2.49 7.78 3.00
CA ARG A 133 -2.41 9.23 3.16
C ARG A 133 -3.76 9.83 3.55
N HIS A 134 -4.85 9.39 2.92
CA HIS A 134 -6.20 9.84 3.25
C HIS A 134 -6.58 9.51 4.69
N LEU A 135 -6.37 8.26 5.12
CA LEU A 135 -6.68 7.84 6.48
C LEU A 135 -5.79 8.54 7.51
N SER A 136 -4.54 8.88 7.17
CA SER A 136 -3.68 9.73 8.03
C SER A 136 -4.26 11.13 8.20
N HIS A 137 -4.81 11.73 7.14
CA HIS A 137 -5.49 13.03 7.24
C HIS A 137 -6.73 12.95 8.13
N PHE A 138 -7.61 11.98 7.84
CA PHE A 138 -8.81 11.72 8.64
C PHE A 138 -8.48 11.50 10.13
N ALA A 139 -7.42 10.73 10.44
CA ALA A 139 -6.97 10.50 11.80
C ALA A 139 -6.64 11.82 12.53
N ARG A 140 -5.87 12.70 11.88
CA ARG A 140 -5.48 14.00 12.46
C ARG A 140 -6.67 14.92 12.68
N GLU A 141 -7.62 14.96 11.76
CA GLU A 141 -8.85 15.76 11.91
C GLU A 141 -9.68 15.29 13.11
N MET A 142 -9.90 13.98 13.23
CA MET A 142 -10.62 13.40 14.36
C MET A 142 -9.91 13.66 15.68
N MET A 143 -8.58 13.47 15.73
CA MET A 143 -7.78 13.72 16.93
C MET A 143 -7.77 15.20 17.33
N SER A 144 -7.73 16.13 16.37
CA SER A 144 -7.85 17.57 16.63
C SER A 144 -9.21 17.95 17.24
N SER A 145 -10.23 17.15 16.96
CA SER A 145 -11.58 17.27 17.54
C SER A 145 -11.73 16.53 18.88
N GLY A 146 -10.64 15.99 19.44
CA GLY A 146 -10.63 15.25 20.71
C GLY A 146 -11.13 13.80 20.62
N VAL A 147 -11.31 13.27 19.41
CA VAL A 147 -11.80 11.89 19.19
C VAL A 147 -10.64 10.99 18.77
N VAL A 148 -10.40 9.91 19.51
CA VAL A 148 -9.45 8.86 19.11
C VAL A 148 -10.14 7.94 18.10
N PRO A 149 -9.68 7.86 16.83
CA PRO A 149 -10.32 7.02 15.82
C PRO A 149 -10.27 5.54 16.20
N THR A 150 -11.40 4.85 16.06
CA THR A 150 -11.50 3.39 16.20
C THR A 150 -11.23 2.68 14.88
N ASP A 151 -10.95 1.38 14.94
CA ASP A 151 -10.75 0.55 13.75
C ASP A 151 -11.97 0.61 12.81
N GLN A 152 -13.18 0.59 13.38
CA GLN A 152 -14.43 0.70 12.62
C GLN A 152 -14.52 2.05 11.88
N MET A 153 -14.05 3.14 12.49
CA MET A 153 -14.07 4.47 11.85
C MET A 153 -13.13 4.51 10.65
N PHE A 154 -11.95 3.89 10.73
CA PHE A 154 -11.03 3.77 9.59
C PHE A 154 -11.61 2.91 8.48
N GLN A 155 -12.23 1.78 8.83
CA GLN A 155 -12.89 0.91 7.86
C GLN A 155 -14.03 1.62 7.13
N SER A 156 -14.93 2.29 7.87
CA SER A 156 -16.01 3.08 7.25
C SER A 156 -15.46 4.20 6.36
N GLU A 157 -14.41 4.91 6.79
CA GLU A 157 -13.81 5.96 5.96
C GLU A 157 -13.14 5.41 4.70
N ALA A 158 -12.47 4.26 4.80
CA ALA A 158 -11.87 3.60 3.64
C ALA A 158 -12.93 3.20 2.61
N ARG A 159 -14.08 2.66 3.05
CA ARG A 159 -15.20 2.31 2.17
C ARG A 159 -15.83 3.54 1.53
N ARG A 160 -16.03 4.61 2.30
CA ARG A 160 -16.53 5.90 1.77
C ARG A 160 -15.60 6.44 0.70
N MET A 161 -14.29 6.32 0.88
CA MET A 161 -13.31 6.77 -0.09
C MET A 161 -13.29 5.90 -1.36
N MET A 162 -13.24 4.58 -1.19
CA MET A 162 -13.07 3.62 -2.29
C MET A 162 -14.35 3.45 -3.11
N PHE A 163 -15.50 3.29 -2.44
CA PHE A 163 -16.76 2.89 -3.05
C PHE A 163 -17.84 3.99 -3.00
N GLY A 164 -17.66 5.02 -2.18
CA GLY A 164 -18.69 6.04 -1.94
C GLY A 164 -19.82 5.56 -1.03
N SER A 165 -19.61 4.43 -0.34
CA SER A 165 -20.59 3.75 0.50
C SER A 165 -19.96 3.36 1.85
N GLU A 166 -20.77 3.02 2.84
CA GLU A 166 -20.32 2.40 4.10
C GLU A 166 -20.72 0.92 4.18
N ASP A 167 -21.13 0.31 3.06
CA ASP A 167 -21.60 -1.07 3.01
C ASP A 167 -20.51 -2.02 3.50
N GLN A 168 -20.81 -2.82 4.51
CA GLN A 168 -19.89 -3.81 5.08
C GLN A 168 -19.45 -4.90 4.09
N TRP A 169 -20.14 -5.06 2.96
CA TRP A 169 -19.73 -5.96 1.88
C TRP A 169 -18.56 -5.40 1.06
N ASP A 170 -18.36 -4.08 1.08
CA ASP A 170 -17.25 -3.41 0.42
C ASP A 170 -15.95 -3.64 1.22
N GLN A 171 -15.11 -4.58 0.76
CA GLN A 171 -13.83 -4.87 1.39
C GLN A 171 -12.72 -3.94 0.90
N THR A 172 -11.95 -3.42 1.85
CA THR A 172 -10.84 -2.50 1.64
C THR A 172 -9.59 -2.99 2.36
N LEU A 173 -8.46 -2.35 2.09
CA LEU A 173 -7.21 -2.61 2.80
C LEU A 173 -7.33 -2.38 4.32
N ALA A 174 -8.21 -1.48 4.75
CA ALA A 174 -8.49 -1.22 6.17
C ALA A 174 -9.18 -2.40 6.88
N ASP A 175 -9.67 -3.39 6.13
CA ASP A 175 -10.24 -4.63 6.66
C ASP A 175 -9.17 -5.70 6.91
N VAL A 176 -7.92 -5.49 6.46
CA VAL A 176 -6.79 -6.38 6.74
C VAL A 176 -6.21 -6.05 8.12
N PRO A 177 -6.33 -6.94 9.14
CA PRO A 177 -5.97 -6.60 10.52
C PRO A 177 -4.48 -6.26 10.70
N GLU A 178 -3.60 -6.96 9.99
CA GLU A 178 -2.16 -6.70 10.03
C GLU A 178 -1.82 -5.30 9.50
N TRP A 179 -2.48 -4.89 8.40
CA TRP A 179 -2.31 -3.56 7.84
C TRP A 179 -2.81 -2.48 8.79
N LEU A 180 -4.03 -2.63 9.31
CA LEU A 180 -4.64 -1.61 10.18
C LEU A 180 -3.86 -1.44 11.48
N ALA A 181 -3.37 -2.54 12.07
CA ALA A 181 -2.52 -2.50 13.25
C ALA A 181 -1.18 -1.78 12.99
N ARG A 182 -0.57 -2.01 11.81
CA ARG A 182 0.65 -1.31 11.40
C ARG A 182 0.40 0.18 11.19
N PHE A 183 -0.63 0.52 10.41
CA PHE A 183 -1.06 1.89 10.16
C PHE A 183 -1.27 2.66 11.47
N ARG A 184 -2.03 2.11 12.42
CA ARG A 184 -2.29 2.78 13.71
C ARG A 184 -1.03 3.00 14.54
N ARG A 185 -0.09 2.06 14.52
CA ARG A 185 1.20 2.21 15.22
C ARG A 185 2.02 3.34 14.62
N GLU A 186 2.06 3.44 13.30
CA GLU A 186 2.76 4.51 12.58
C GLU A 186 2.14 5.88 12.90
N GLN A 187 0.79 5.99 12.93
CA GLN A 187 0.12 7.23 13.35
C GLN A 187 0.40 7.62 14.81
N GLY A 188 0.44 6.63 15.71
CA GLY A 188 0.73 6.87 17.14
C GLY A 188 2.16 7.36 17.38
N ASN A 189 3.13 6.88 16.60
CA ASN A 189 4.51 7.33 16.69
C ASN A 189 4.71 8.75 16.12
N ASP A 190 4.01 9.11 15.03
CA ASP A 190 4.13 10.43 14.39
C ASP A 190 3.57 11.58 15.26
N GLY A 191 2.71 11.25 16.24
CA GLY A 191 2.18 12.19 17.22
C GLY A 191 3.12 12.60 18.36
N THR A 192 4.36 12.07 18.41
CA THR A 192 5.27 12.24 19.59
C THR A 192 6.49 13.15 19.34
N LEU A 193 6.54 13.93 18.25
CA LEU A 193 7.69 14.79 17.94
C LEU A 193 7.49 16.31 18.08
N HIS A 194 6.40 16.76 18.74
CA HIS A 194 6.27 18.16 19.13
C HIS A 194 5.71 18.31 20.55
N ALA A 195 6.60 18.23 21.54
CA ALA A 195 6.42 18.79 22.87
C ALA A 195 7.77 19.34 23.36
#